data_AF-M4V611-F1
#
_entry.id   AF-M4V611-F1
#
_cell.length_a   1.000
_cell.length_b   1.000
_cell.length_c   1.000
_cell.angle_alpha   90.00
_cell.angle_beta   90.00
_cell.angle_gamma   90.00
#
_symmetry.space_group_name_H-M   'P 1'
#
loop_
_entity.id
_entity.type
_entity.pdbx_description
1 polymer ?
#
loop_
_entity_poly.entity_id
_entity_poly.type
_entity_poly.pdbx_seq_one_letter_code
_entity_poly.pdbx_strand_id
1 'polypeptide(L)'
;MANINKTPWAVASVFICTKCGAKYNQPNLAEDVKTAVRKKQRAEETNGKIRVITSACLGVCYPEKQTYAVIPVEGKTEVYTTELNQEVLHQEIVDLIEQKLKG
;
A
#
# COMPACT_ATOMS: atom_id res chain seq x y z
N MET A 1 32.57 -4.38 2.04
CA MET A 1 31.29 -5.10 1.95
C MET A 1 30.25 -4.23 2.64
N ALA A 2 29.15 -3.88 1.97
CA ALA A 2 28.07 -3.13 2.61
C ALA A 2 27.42 -4.04 3.66
N ASN A 3 27.26 -3.54 4.89
CA ASN A 3 26.42 -4.21 5.90
C ASN A 3 24.96 -4.04 5.47
N ILE A 4 24.43 -5.02 4.74
CA ILE A 4 23.04 -5.03 4.29
C ILE A 4 22.17 -5.47 5.47
N ASN A 5 21.50 -4.50 6.09
CA ASN A 5 20.48 -4.77 7.10
C ASN A 5 19.20 -5.26 6.40
N LYS A 6 18.61 -6.35 6.88
CA LYS A 6 17.30 -6.82 6.42
C LYS A 6 16.22 -5.79 6.78
N THR A 7 15.17 -5.74 5.98
CA THR A 7 14.00 -4.89 6.25
C THR A 7 13.35 -5.27 7.59
N PRO A 8 12.89 -4.31 8.41
CA PRO A 8 12.28 -4.61 9.70
C PRO A 8 10.88 -5.24 9.59
N TRP A 9 10.27 -5.27 8.40
CA TRP A 9 9.01 -5.98 8.15
C TRP A 9 9.28 -7.37 7.59
N ALA A 10 8.46 -8.33 8.01
CA ALA A 10 8.67 -9.75 7.74
C ALA A 10 8.16 -10.22 6.37
N VAL A 11 7.14 -9.57 5.80
CA VAL A 11 6.41 -10.10 4.63
C VAL A 11 6.50 -9.16 3.41
N ALA A 12 6.05 -7.92 3.55
CA ALA A 12 5.95 -7.01 2.40
C ALA A 12 5.88 -5.53 2.81
N SER A 13 5.96 -4.65 1.81
CA SER A 13 5.58 -3.25 1.91
C SER A 13 4.51 -2.89 0.88
N VAL A 14 3.53 -2.09 1.29
CA VAL A 14 2.53 -1.48 0.42
C VAL A 14 2.84 0.00 0.25
N PHE A 15 2.90 0.47 -1.00
CA PHE A 15 3.14 1.86 -1.37
C PHE A 15 1.90 2.41 -2.07
N ILE A 16 1.30 3.48 -1.55
CA ILE A 16 0.14 4.14 -2.14
C ILE A 16 0.58 5.45 -2.81
N CYS A 17 0.25 5.65 -4.09
CA CYS A 17 0.68 6.82 -4.87
C CYS A 17 -0.06 8.10 -4.44
N THR A 18 0.63 9.13 -3.97
CA THR A 18 -0.02 10.40 -3.56
C THR A 18 -0.40 11.29 -4.72
N LYS A 19 0.17 11.06 -5.92
CA LYS A 19 -0.12 11.88 -7.10
C LYS A 19 -1.43 11.53 -7.80
N CYS A 20 -1.92 10.30 -7.65
CA CYS A 20 -3.13 9.84 -8.34
C CYS A 20 -4.37 10.60 -7.87
N GLY A 21 -4.74 10.52 -6.58
CA GLY A 21 -5.90 11.25 -6.04
C GLY A 21 -5.79 12.78 -6.14
N ALA A 22 -4.58 13.34 -5.97
CA ALA A 22 -4.36 14.79 -6.10
C ALA A 22 -4.71 15.34 -7.48
N LYS A 23 -4.53 14.55 -8.55
CA LYS A 23 -4.89 14.95 -9.91
C LYS A 23 -6.41 15.13 -10.09
N TYR A 24 -7.23 14.52 -9.24
CA TYR A 24 -8.69 14.47 -9.39
C TYR A 24 -9.43 14.99 -8.13
N ASN A 25 -8.86 15.98 -7.45
CA ASN A 25 -9.46 16.65 -6.28
C ASN A 25 -9.67 15.75 -5.04
N GLN A 26 -8.96 14.63 -4.93
CA GLN A 26 -8.88 13.82 -3.70
C GLN A 26 -7.42 13.76 -3.19
N PRO A 27 -6.81 14.91 -2.82
CA PRO A 27 -5.37 14.99 -2.54
C PRO A 27 -4.92 14.17 -1.33
N ASN A 28 -5.82 13.89 -0.38
CA ASN A 28 -5.50 13.18 0.85
C ASN A 28 -5.83 11.68 0.81
N LEU A 29 -6.46 11.19 -0.28
CA LEU A 29 -6.95 9.81 -0.38
C LEU A 29 -5.90 8.76 0.03
N ALA A 30 -4.67 8.90 -0.46
CA ALA A 30 -3.59 7.97 -0.17
C ALA A 30 -3.16 7.99 1.32
N GLU A 31 -3.16 9.16 1.94
CA GLU A 31 -2.82 9.35 3.36
C GLU A 31 -3.93 8.84 4.28
N ASP A 32 -5.19 9.12 3.91
CA ASP A 32 -6.37 8.68 4.64
C ASP A 32 -6.49 7.15 4.62
N VAL A 33 -6.32 6.52 3.45
CA VAL A 33 -6.30 5.06 3.35
C VAL A 33 -5.12 4.45 4.09
N LYS A 34 -3.89 4.99 3.96
CA LYS A 34 -2.74 4.50 4.75
C LYS A 34 -3.07 4.50 6.24
N THR A 35 -3.70 5.56 6.73
CA THR A 35 -4.07 5.71 8.15
C THR A 35 -5.11 4.69 8.56
N ALA A 36 -6.15 4.49 7.75
CA ALA A 36 -7.20 3.51 7.98
C ALA A 36 -6.66 2.07 8.00
N VAL A 37 -5.86 1.68 7.00
CA VAL A 37 -5.24 0.35 6.93
C VAL A 37 -4.35 0.11 8.14
N ARG A 38 -3.51 1.08 8.53
CA ARG A 38 -2.64 0.95 9.72
C ARG A 38 -3.44 0.85 11.03
N LYS A 39 -4.63 1.46 11.10
CA LYS A 39 -5.54 1.30 12.25
C LYS A 39 -6.04 -0.14 12.32
N LYS A 40 -6.46 -0.73 11.20
CA LYS A 40 -6.85 -2.15 11.12
C LYS A 40 -5.68 -3.07 11.49
N GLN A 41 -4.50 -2.87 10.90
CA GLN A 41 -3.32 -3.69 11.20
C GLN A 41 -2.91 -3.66 12.68
N ARG A 42 -3.13 -2.55 13.39
CA ARG A 42 -2.88 -2.48 14.83
C ARG A 42 -3.91 -3.26 15.64
N ALA A 43 -5.18 -3.22 15.24
CA ALA A 43 -6.24 -4.01 15.87
C ALA A 43 -6.03 -5.52 15.69
N GLU A 44 -5.36 -5.93 14.61
CA GLU A 44 -5.07 -7.33 14.27
C GLU A 44 -3.62 -7.76 14.59
N GLU A 45 -2.81 -6.89 15.20
CA GLU A 45 -1.40 -7.15 15.53
C GLU A 45 -0.52 -7.53 14.31
N THR A 46 -0.86 -7.03 13.12
CA THR A 46 -0.14 -7.30 11.85
C THR A 46 0.79 -6.17 11.40
N ASN A 47 0.83 -5.05 12.14
CA ASN A 47 1.57 -3.83 11.80
C ASN A 47 3.10 -4.00 11.70
N GLY A 48 3.68 -5.07 12.25
CA GLY A 48 5.10 -5.42 12.10
C GLY A 48 5.39 -6.34 10.91
N LYS A 49 4.37 -6.97 10.30
CA LYS A 49 4.54 -7.94 9.22
C LYS A 49 4.53 -7.28 7.85
N ILE A 50 3.59 -6.37 7.61
CA ILE A 50 3.47 -5.63 6.35
C ILE A 50 3.49 -4.12 6.62
N ARG A 51 4.45 -3.42 6.00
CA ARG A 51 4.57 -1.97 6.15
C ARG A 51 3.72 -1.25 5.10
N VAL A 52 2.77 -0.43 5.54
CA VAL A 52 1.96 0.40 4.63
C VAL A 52 2.46 1.84 4.66
N ILE A 53 2.84 2.40 3.51
CA ILE A 53 3.35 3.77 3.35
C ILE A 53 2.80 4.42 2.09
N THR A 54 2.87 5.74 2.06
CA THR A 54 2.63 6.53 0.85
C THR A 54 3.93 6.72 0.08
N SER A 55 3.79 6.98 -1.21
CA SER A 55 4.88 7.22 -2.15
C SER A 55 4.50 8.36 -3.09
N ALA A 56 5.48 8.95 -3.77
CA ALA A 56 5.24 9.91 -4.83
C ALA A 56 4.60 9.21 -6.06
N CYS A 57 5.18 9.35 -7.26
CA CYS A 57 4.68 8.62 -8.43
C CYS A 57 5.18 7.17 -8.41
N LEU A 58 4.31 6.22 -8.76
CA LEU A 58 4.69 4.82 -8.98
C LEU A 58 4.92 4.48 -10.48
N GLY A 59 4.95 5.51 -11.35
CA GLY A 59 5.14 5.35 -12.79
C GLY A 59 3.91 4.87 -13.56
N VAL A 60 2.83 4.52 -12.85
CA VAL A 60 1.53 4.12 -13.42
C VAL A 60 0.46 5.05 -12.88
N CYS A 61 -0.28 5.69 -13.78
CA CYS A 61 -1.39 6.60 -13.45
C CYS A 61 -2.47 6.48 -14.53
N TYR A 62 -3.55 5.75 -14.25
CA TYR A 62 -4.72 5.74 -15.12
C TYR A 62 -5.70 6.88 -14.77
N PRO A 63 -6.45 7.40 -15.76
CA PRO A 63 -7.56 8.31 -15.52
C PRO A 63 -8.50 7.82 -14.42
N GLU A 64 -8.79 8.68 -13.45
CA GLU A 64 -9.76 8.40 -12.38
C GLU A 64 -9.50 7.13 -11.55
N LYS A 65 -8.23 6.70 -11.48
CA LYS A 65 -7.80 5.54 -10.68
C LYS A 65 -6.73 5.91 -9.66
N GLN A 66 -6.73 5.20 -8.55
CA GLN A 66 -5.68 5.20 -7.54
C GLN A 66 -4.73 4.03 -7.76
N THR A 67 -3.43 4.31 -7.75
CA THR A 67 -2.39 3.29 -7.92
C THR A 67 -1.74 2.95 -6.58
N TYR A 68 -1.50 1.67 -6.35
CA TYR A 68 -0.69 1.20 -5.23
C TYR A 68 0.16 0.00 -5.65
N ALA A 69 1.29 -0.20 -4.98
CA ALA A 69 2.22 -1.28 -5.25
C ALA A 69 2.47 -2.12 -3.99
N VAL A 70 2.72 -3.40 -4.19
CA VAL A 70 3.06 -4.37 -3.15
C VAL A 70 4.43 -4.91 -3.49
N ILE A 71 5.36 -4.68 -2.59
CA ILE A 71 6.75 -5.10 -2.71
C ILE A 71 6.99 -6.15 -1.62
N PRO A 72 6.97 -7.45 -1.97
CA PRO A 72 7.28 -8.49 -1.00
C PRO A 72 8.77 -8.44 -0.62
N VAL A 73 9.11 -8.98 0.54
CA VAL A 73 10.52 -9.17 0.94
C VAL A 73 11.23 -10.12 -0.02
N GLU A 74 10.49 -11.12 -0.53
CA GLU A 74 10.96 -12.08 -1.54
C GLU A 74 9.94 -12.18 -2.68
N GLY A 75 10.43 -12.17 -3.93
CA GLY A 75 9.59 -12.30 -5.12
C GLY A 75 9.48 -11.01 -5.94
N LYS A 76 8.38 -10.89 -6.69
CA LYS A 76 8.17 -9.80 -7.66
C LYS A 76 7.28 -8.71 -7.07
N THR A 77 7.59 -7.47 -7.41
CA THR A 77 6.71 -6.32 -7.16
C THR A 77 5.45 -6.44 -8.00
N GLU A 78 4.30 -6.20 -7.37
CA GLU A 78 2.99 -6.14 -8.01
C GLU A 78 2.45 -4.71 -7.94
N VAL A 79 1.83 -4.22 -9.01
CA VAL A 79 1.27 -2.87 -9.09
C VAL A 79 -0.19 -2.99 -9.51
N TYR A 80 -1.07 -2.32 -8.76
CA TYR A 80 -2.51 -2.37 -8.94
C TYR A 80 -3.07 -0.96 -9.11
N THR A 81 -4.19 -0.88 -9.81
CA THR A 81 -4.96 0.35 -9.95
C THR A 81 -6.43 0.08 -9.70
N THR A 82 -7.05 0.92 -8.89
CA THR A 82 -8.46 0.81 -8.52
C THR A 82 -9.16 2.15 -8.61
N GLU A 83 -10.45 2.20 -8.38
CA GLU A 83 -11.25 3.42 -8.40
C GLU A 83 -10.80 4.45 -7.35
N LEU A 84 -11.05 5.73 -7.64
CA LEU A 84 -10.85 6.82 -6.67
C LEU A 84 -11.95 6.84 -5.62
N ASN A 85 -12.00 5.76 -4.84
CA ASN A 85 -12.91 5.57 -3.74
C ASN A 85 -12.13 5.03 -2.53
N GLN A 86 -12.25 5.73 -1.40
CA GLN A 86 -11.51 5.41 -0.17
C GLN A 86 -11.87 4.03 0.39
N GLU A 87 -13.15 3.67 0.40
CA GLU A 87 -13.62 2.41 0.98
C GLU A 87 -13.16 1.21 0.14
N VAL A 88 -13.30 1.32 -1.19
CA VAL A 88 -12.86 0.29 -2.14
C VAL A 88 -11.35 0.08 -2.01
N LEU A 89 -10.56 1.14 -2.10
CA LEU A 89 -9.10 1.06 -2.00
C LEU A 89 -8.65 0.50 -0.64
N HIS A 90 -9.30 0.92 0.44
CA HIS A 90 -9.02 0.38 1.77
C HIS A 90 -9.26 -1.12 1.82
N GLN A 91 -10.42 -1.58 1.35
CA GLN A 91 -10.79 -2.98 1.37
C GLN A 91 -9.84 -3.83 0.52
N GLU A 92 -9.52 -3.40 -0.69
CA GLU A 92 -8.61 -4.13 -1.58
C GLU A 92 -7.20 -4.27 -1.00
N ILE A 93 -6.66 -3.20 -0.39
CA ILE A 93 -5.34 -3.25 0.26
C ILE A 93 -5.37 -4.21 1.45
N VAL A 94 -6.46 -4.19 2.24
CA VAL A 94 -6.65 -5.07 3.38
C VAL A 94 -6.75 -6.53 2.95
N ASP A 95 -7.58 -6.84 1.96
CA ASP A 95 -7.73 -8.20 1.44
C ASP A 95 -6.40 -8.74 0.90
N LEU A 96 -5.65 -7.88 0.21
CA LEU A 96 -4.34 -8.24 -0.30
C LEU A 96 -3.34 -8.49 0.83
N ILE A 97 -3.32 -7.64 1.87
CA ILE A 97 -2.50 -7.85 3.08
C ILE A 97 -2.84 -9.20 3.70
N GLU A 98 -4.12 -9.52 3.87
CA GLU A 98 -4.57 -10.79 4.44
C GLU A 98 -4.13 -11.99 3.59
N GLN A 99 -4.22 -11.89 2.25
CA GLN A 99 -3.71 -12.91 1.33
C GLN A 99 -2.21 -13.12 1.48
N LYS A 100 -1.42 -12.05 1.55
CA LYS A 100 0.04 -12.12 1.71
C LYS A 100 0.48 -12.65 3.07
N LEU A 101 -0.35 -12.51 4.10
CA LEU A 101 -0.09 -13.06 5.44
C LEU A 101 -0.45 -14.55 5.58
N LYS A 102 -1.32 -15.06 4.71
CA LYS A 102 -1.74 -16.49 4.68
C LYS A 102 -0.84 -17.35 3.78
N GLY A 103 -0.13 -16.73 2.83
CA GLY A 103 0.90 -17.37 2.02
C GLY A 103 2.18 -17.62 2.82
#